data_AF-H3ZRE3-F1
#
_entry.id   AF-H3ZRE3-F1
#
_cell.length_a   1.000
_cell.length_b   1.000
_cell.length_c   1.000
_cell.angle_alpha   90.00
_cell.angle_beta   90.00
_cell.angle_gamma   90.00
#
_symmetry.space_group_name_H-M   'P 1'
#
loop_
_entity.id
_entity.type
_entity.pdbx_description
1 polymer ?
#
loop_
_entity_poly.entity_id
_entity_poly.type
_entity_poly.pdbx_seq_one_letter_code
_entity_poly.pdbx_strand_id
1 'polypeptide(L)'
;MKRTEYYSYAAGELPEGCKLCVQGAKLVLFTTGVCPRDCFYCPLSPWRRGDVSYANERPIKSLDDIIEEAKIQEALGAGVTGGDPLSRIDRTVEYIKALKENFGEKFHIHLYTTGALATRENLEKLYSAGLDEIRFHPDLFNPNSRLLQKELENIKNAFDFDWDVGGEVPSVPGQEERIKWFAEFLDARGAKFLNINELEFSETNLDALLSRGLRTVSNESSAIAGSLELGLKILEWGEENTSLNYHLCTAKLKDAVQLRNRLKRMAKNVAKPYMEITEEGTLRFGIAEYDDLIELYNLLVNEAEVPEEWLYINTKKGRIEMPIEVAEELADAIEGDVKFYIVEEYPTWDRIEVERIPLP
;
A
#
# COMPACT_ATOMS: atom_id res chain seq x y z
N MET A 1 -9.98 -2.64 24.89
CA MET A 1 -9.01 -2.83 23.81
C MET A 1 -8.80 -4.33 23.58
N LYS A 2 -8.62 -4.76 22.33
CA LYS A 2 -8.33 -6.16 21.98
C LYS A 2 -7.21 -6.23 20.96
N ARG A 3 -6.31 -7.20 21.13
CA ARG A 3 -5.37 -7.60 20.09
C ARG A 3 -6.13 -8.36 19.01
N THR A 4 -5.96 -7.97 17.76
CA THR A 4 -6.52 -8.66 16.59
C THR A 4 -5.68 -9.89 16.24
N GLU A 5 -6.23 -10.78 15.42
CA GLU A 5 -5.50 -11.93 14.86
C GLU A 5 -4.38 -11.52 13.89
N TYR A 6 -4.31 -10.26 13.48
CA TYR A 6 -3.42 -9.73 12.44
C TYR A 6 -2.29 -8.84 12.98
N TYR A 7 -1.80 -9.10 14.20
CA TYR A 7 -0.72 -8.31 14.83
C TYR A 7 -1.05 -6.82 15.06
N SER A 8 -2.32 -6.43 14.99
CA SER A 8 -2.80 -5.06 15.28
C SER A 8 -3.72 -5.02 16.51
N TYR A 9 -4.14 -3.83 16.94
CA TYR A 9 -4.99 -3.67 18.13
C TYR A 9 -6.19 -2.78 17.81
N ALA A 10 -7.33 -3.05 18.42
CA ALA A 10 -8.55 -2.27 18.23
C ALA A 10 -9.25 -1.96 19.55
N ALA A 11 -9.89 -0.80 19.62
CA ALA A 11 -10.92 -0.48 20.61
C ALA A 11 -12.18 -0.06 19.86
N GLY A 12 -13.33 -0.69 20.16
CA GLY A 12 -14.53 -0.58 19.33
C GLY A 12 -14.45 -1.40 18.03
N GLU A 13 -15.13 -0.93 16.99
CA GLU A 13 -15.25 -1.57 15.68
C GLU A 13 -14.22 -1.05 14.68
N LEU A 14 -13.63 -1.94 13.87
CA LEU A 14 -12.74 -1.52 12.80
C LEU A 14 -13.52 -0.76 11.70
N PRO A 15 -12.99 0.38 11.19
CA PRO A 15 -13.54 1.03 10.01
C PRO A 15 -13.56 0.08 8.81
N GLU A 16 -14.51 0.26 7.91
CA GLU A 16 -14.65 -0.60 6.72
C GLU A 16 -13.37 -0.56 5.86
N GLY A 17 -12.74 0.62 5.76
CA GLY A 17 -11.44 0.74 5.11
C GLY A 17 -10.37 -0.18 5.71
N CYS A 18 -10.31 -0.28 7.05
CA CYS A 18 -9.33 -1.11 7.74
C CYS A 18 -9.63 -2.61 7.60
N LYS A 19 -10.90 -3.02 7.67
CA LYS A 19 -11.31 -4.43 7.44
C LYS A 19 -10.85 -4.91 6.07
N LEU A 20 -11.08 -4.10 5.03
CA LEU A 20 -10.67 -4.42 3.66
C LEU A 20 -9.14 -4.37 3.46
N CYS A 21 -8.43 -3.44 4.12
CA CYS A 21 -6.97 -3.40 4.07
C CYS A 21 -6.35 -4.69 4.62
N VAL A 22 -6.83 -5.19 5.78
CA VAL A 22 -6.36 -6.44 6.37
C VAL A 22 -6.57 -7.64 5.44
N GLN A 23 -7.65 -7.66 4.68
CA GLN A 23 -7.93 -8.70 3.67
C GLN A 23 -7.08 -8.57 2.39
N GLY A 24 -6.20 -7.57 2.29
CA GLY A 24 -5.49 -7.27 1.04
C GLY A 24 -6.43 -6.85 -0.10
N ALA A 25 -7.64 -6.37 0.22
CA ALA A 25 -8.72 -6.11 -0.73
C ALA A 25 -8.77 -4.67 -1.24
N LYS A 26 -7.91 -3.79 -0.72
CA LYS A 26 -7.89 -2.37 -1.07
C LYS A 26 -6.84 -2.10 -2.13
N LEU A 27 -7.27 -1.59 -3.29
CA LEU A 27 -6.36 -0.99 -4.25
C LEU A 27 -5.68 0.21 -3.60
N VAL A 28 -4.35 0.24 -3.59
CA VAL A 28 -3.60 1.42 -3.16
C VAL A 28 -3.54 2.38 -4.35
N LEU A 29 -4.39 3.42 -4.34
CA LEU A 29 -4.48 4.37 -5.43
C LEU A 29 -3.67 5.63 -5.09
N PHE A 30 -2.42 5.67 -5.56
CA PHE A 30 -1.51 6.79 -5.40
C PHE A 30 -1.77 7.83 -6.49
N THR A 31 -2.31 9.00 -6.13
CA THR A 31 -2.82 9.99 -7.11
C THR A 31 -1.80 11.05 -7.53
N THR A 32 -0.91 11.43 -6.61
CA THR A 32 0.16 12.41 -6.81
C THR A 32 1.13 12.36 -5.63
N GLY A 33 2.40 12.69 -5.84
CA GLY A 33 3.36 12.95 -4.76
C GLY A 33 3.33 14.36 -4.19
N VAL A 34 2.63 15.27 -4.87
CA VAL A 34 2.55 16.67 -4.47
C VAL A 34 1.80 16.78 -3.14
N CYS A 35 2.40 17.48 -2.18
CA CYS A 35 1.85 17.67 -0.85
C CYS A 35 2.07 19.12 -0.39
N PRO A 36 1.10 19.77 0.27
CA PRO A 36 1.31 21.06 0.92
C PRO A 36 2.15 20.97 2.20
N ARG A 37 2.49 19.75 2.66
CA ARG A 37 3.27 19.48 3.87
C ARG A 37 4.60 18.80 3.54
N ASP A 38 5.58 19.01 4.42
CA ASP A 38 6.88 18.31 4.41
C ASP A 38 7.14 17.73 5.80
N CYS A 39 6.42 16.65 6.13
CA CYS A 39 6.45 16.05 7.45
C CYS A 39 7.81 15.40 7.71
N PHE A 40 8.39 15.62 8.90
CA PHE A 40 9.66 15.00 9.27
C PHE A 40 9.62 13.45 9.34
N TYR A 41 8.42 12.87 9.39
CA TYR A 41 8.18 11.43 9.42
C TYR A 41 7.64 10.89 8.08
N CYS A 42 7.53 11.70 7.02
CA CYS A 42 6.97 11.25 5.75
C CYS A 42 7.82 10.12 5.14
N PRO A 43 7.32 8.88 5.02
CA PRO A 43 8.13 7.76 4.53
C PRO A 43 8.22 7.71 3.00
N LEU A 44 7.61 8.69 2.30
CA LEU A 44 7.43 8.66 0.85
C LEU A 44 8.77 8.67 0.11
N SER A 45 8.97 7.63 -0.70
CA SER A 45 10.18 7.44 -1.50
C SER A 45 10.45 8.63 -2.44
N PRO A 46 11.73 8.95 -2.74
CA PRO A 46 12.07 10.16 -3.50
C PRO A 46 11.43 10.21 -4.87
N TRP A 47 11.38 9.09 -5.59
CA TRP A 47 10.78 9.01 -6.93
C TRP A 47 9.26 9.19 -6.94
N ARG A 48 8.59 9.02 -5.79
CA ARG A 48 7.14 9.24 -5.64
C ARG A 48 6.79 10.66 -5.19
N ARG A 49 7.75 11.55 -4.89
CA ARG A 49 7.49 12.94 -4.45
C ARG A 49 7.07 13.89 -5.59
N GLY A 50 7.27 13.49 -6.85
CA GLY A 50 6.82 14.25 -8.02
C GLY A 50 5.32 14.10 -8.30
N ASP A 51 4.83 14.73 -9.36
CA ASP A 51 3.44 14.53 -9.82
C ASP A 51 3.31 13.25 -10.65
N VAL A 52 3.34 12.12 -9.94
CA VAL A 52 3.24 10.76 -10.49
C VAL A 52 2.07 10.00 -9.85
N SER A 53 1.51 9.04 -10.58
CA SER A 53 0.34 8.27 -10.14
C SER A 53 0.51 6.77 -10.38
N TYR A 54 0.05 5.97 -9.42
CA TYR A 54 0.15 4.51 -9.44
C TYR A 54 -1.12 3.86 -8.89
N ALA A 55 -1.51 2.74 -9.49
CA ALA A 55 -2.46 1.79 -8.92
C ALA A 55 -1.61 0.63 -8.41
N ASN A 56 -1.55 0.42 -7.10
CA ASN A 56 -0.52 -0.40 -6.46
C ASN A 56 0.89 -0.02 -6.96
N GLU A 57 1.57 -0.91 -7.67
CA GLU A 57 2.88 -0.70 -8.28
C GLU A 57 2.80 -0.31 -9.78
N ARG A 58 1.62 -0.44 -10.42
CA ARG A 58 1.41 -0.11 -11.84
C ARG A 58 1.35 1.41 -12.05
N PRO A 59 2.21 2.02 -12.90
CA PRO A 59 2.08 3.42 -13.29
C PRO A 59 0.77 3.68 -14.03
N ILE A 60 0.04 4.73 -13.65
CA ILE A 60 -1.23 5.09 -14.29
C ILE A 60 -0.95 6.01 -15.48
N LYS A 61 -1.26 5.53 -16.69
CA LYS A 61 -1.23 6.32 -17.94
C LYS A 61 -2.64 6.57 -18.48
N SER A 62 -3.58 5.68 -18.19
CA SER A 62 -5.00 5.83 -18.47
C SER A 62 -5.86 5.28 -17.32
N LEU A 63 -7.17 5.52 -17.37
CA LEU A 63 -8.10 4.93 -16.40
C LEU A 63 -8.13 3.40 -16.47
N ASP A 64 -7.88 2.82 -17.65
CA ASP A 64 -7.83 1.36 -17.82
C ASP A 64 -6.76 0.72 -16.94
N ASP A 65 -5.62 1.39 -16.72
CA ASP A 65 -4.58 0.90 -15.80
C ASP A 65 -5.10 0.70 -14.38
N ILE A 66 -5.95 1.61 -13.91
CA ILE A 66 -6.56 1.55 -12.58
C ILE A 66 -7.54 0.37 -12.51
N ILE A 67 -8.40 0.24 -13.52
CA ILE A 67 -9.44 -0.79 -13.56
C ILE A 67 -8.83 -2.18 -13.72
N GLU A 68 -7.82 -2.33 -14.56
CA GLU A 68 -7.10 -3.59 -14.77
C GLU A 68 -6.39 -4.02 -13.48
N GLU A 69 -5.68 -3.11 -12.82
CA GLU A 69 -4.99 -3.41 -11.57
C GLU A 69 -5.98 -3.79 -10.44
N ALA A 70 -7.11 -3.07 -10.34
CA ALA A 70 -8.17 -3.41 -9.40
C ALA A 70 -8.76 -4.81 -9.68
N LYS A 71 -8.92 -5.19 -10.95
CA LYS A 71 -9.37 -6.54 -11.34
C LYS A 71 -8.34 -7.61 -10.99
N ILE A 72 -7.06 -7.38 -11.28
CA ILE A 72 -5.96 -8.30 -10.96
C ILE A 72 -5.90 -8.57 -9.45
N GLN A 73 -6.06 -7.53 -8.63
CA GLN A 73 -6.09 -7.67 -7.17
C GLN A 73 -7.39 -8.32 -6.64
N GLU A 74 -8.44 -8.41 -7.46
CA GLU A 74 -9.82 -8.61 -7.00
C GLU A 74 -10.20 -7.61 -5.91
N ALA A 75 -9.88 -6.33 -6.13
CA ALA A 75 -10.14 -5.28 -5.17
C ALA A 75 -11.64 -5.20 -4.83
N LEU A 76 -11.94 -4.99 -3.55
CA LEU A 76 -13.29 -4.72 -3.04
C LEU A 76 -13.47 -3.25 -2.65
N GLY A 77 -12.39 -2.48 -2.77
CA GLY A 77 -12.38 -1.05 -2.51
C GLY A 77 -11.03 -0.43 -2.86
N ALA A 78 -10.90 0.88 -2.69
CA ALA A 78 -9.63 1.60 -2.86
C ALA A 78 -9.28 2.46 -1.63
N GLY A 79 -7.98 2.66 -1.42
CA GLY A 79 -7.42 3.65 -0.52
C GLY A 79 -6.69 4.71 -1.34
N VAL A 80 -7.25 5.91 -1.43
CA VAL A 80 -6.73 7.03 -2.21
C VAL A 80 -5.70 7.79 -1.39
N THR A 81 -4.44 7.71 -1.81
CA THR A 81 -3.28 8.21 -1.09
C THR A 81 -2.31 8.97 -2.03
N GLY A 82 -1.16 9.39 -1.52
CA GLY A 82 -0.23 10.24 -2.25
C GLY A 82 0.73 10.97 -1.33
N GLY A 83 1.13 12.17 -1.78
CA GLY A 83 1.38 13.30 -0.91
C GLY A 83 0.06 13.76 -0.28
N ASP A 84 -0.66 14.63 -0.97
CA ASP A 84 -2.06 14.93 -0.65
C ASP A 84 -2.91 14.83 -1.94
N PRO A 85 -3.84 13.86 -2.06
CA PRO A 85 -4.70 13.69 -3.23
C PRO A 85 -5.46 14.94 -3.65
N LEU A 86 -5.75 15.86 -2.72
CA LEU A 86 -6.45 17.10 -3.02
C LEU A 86 -5.56 18.11 -3.75
N SER A 87 -4.24 17.91 -3.78
CA SER A 87 -3.31 18.69 -4.64
C SER A 87 -3.55 18.45 -6.13
N ARG A 88 -4.25 17.36 -6.47
CA ARG A 88 -4.72 17.02 -7.82
C ARG A 88 -6.19 16.60 -7.78
N ILE A 89 -7.03 17.47 -7.20
CA ILE A 89 -8.44 17.16 -6.93
C ILE A 89 -9.20 16.64 -8.17
N ASP A 90 -9.04 17.26 -9.34
CA ASP A 90 -9.79 16.85 -10.53
C ASP A 90 -9.40 15.43 -10.99
N ARG A 91 -8.11 15.10 -10.96
CA ARG A 91 -7.60 13.74 -11.24
C ARG A 91 -8.11 12.74 -10.20
N THR A 92 -8.05 13.11 -8.93
CA THR A 92 -8.54 12.28 -7.82
C THR A 92 -10.02 11.96 -7.98
N VAL A 93 -10.85 12.95 -8.31
CA VAL A 93 -12.28 12.79 -8.58
C VAL A 93 -12.52 11.90 -9.80
N GLU A 94 -11.76 12.09 -10.87
CA GLU A 94 -11.85 11.24 -12.08
C GLU A 94 -11.57 9.77 -11.74
N TYR A 95 -10.55 9.49 -10.95
CA TYR A 95 -10.20 8.12 -10.57
C TYR A 95 -11.25 7.48 -9.66
N ILE A 96 -11.79 8.23 -8.70
CA ILE A 96 -12.87 7.76 -7.81
C ILE A 96 -14.11 7.40 -8.64
N LYS A 97 -14.52 8.28 -9.56
CA LYS A 97 -15.67 8.04 -10.45
C LYS A 97 -15.45 6.80 -11.31
N ALA A 98 -14.28 6.66 -11.94
CA ALA A 98 -13.97 5.49 -12.76
C ALA A 98 -14.10 4.18 -11.98
N LEU A 99 -13.64 4.15 -10.72
CA LEU A 99 -13.79 3.00 -9.84
C LEU A 99 -15.27 2.72 -9.48
N LYS A 100 -16.03 3.75 -9.08
CA LYS A 100 -17.46 3.58 -8.76
C LYS A 100 -18.29 3.14 -9.95
N GLU A 101 -18.03 3.68 -11.14
CA GLU A 101 -18.71 3.31 -12.38
C GLU A 101 -18.43 1.86 -12.79
N ASN A 102 -17.21 1.35 -12.57
CA ASN A 102 -16.81 0.00 -12.96
C ASN A 102 -17.16 -1.08 -11.93
N PHE A 103 -17.09 -0.76 -10.63
CA PHE A 103 -17.25 -1.74 -9.55
C PHE A 103 -18.53 -1.53 -8.70
N GLY A 104 -19.26 -0.45 -8.97
CA GLY A 104 -20.53 -0.12 -8.34
C GLY A 104 -20.39 0.66 -7.02
N GLU A 105 -21.53 1.18 -6.55
CA GLU A 105 -21.62 2.02 -5.35
C GLU A 105 -21.07 1.36 -4.08
N LYS A 106 -21.13 0.03 -3.99
CA LYS A 106 -20.62 -0.74 -2.84
C LYS A 106 -19.10 -0.87 -2.80
N PHE A 107 -18.39 -0.50 -3.86
CA PHE A 107 -16.93 -0.51 -3.88
C PHE A 107 -16.43 0.59 -2.95
N HIS A 108 -16.00 0.20 -1.75
CA HIS A 108 -15.69 1.16 -0.68
C HIS A 108 -14.41 1.94 -1.02
N ILE A 109 -14.43 3.27 -0.99
CA ILE A 109 -13.30 4.14 -1.26
C ILE A 109 -13.07 5.04 -0.06
N HIS A 110 -11.86 4.94 0.52
CA HIS A 110 -11.41 5.89 1.54
C HIS A 110 -10.29 6.77 0.99
N LEU A 111 -10.17 7.99 1.48
CA LEU A 111 -9.14 8.96 1.05
C LEU A 111 -8.38 9.52 2.25
N TYR A 112 -7.06 9.61 2.12
CA TYR A 112 -6.17 10.29 3.08
C TYR A 112 -5.93 11.72 2.64
N THR A 113 -6.02 12.68 3.56
CA THR A 113 -5.65 14.08 3.28
C THR A 113 -5.08 14.77 4.52
N THR A 114 -4.24 15.79 4.29
CA THR A 114 -3.76 16.66 5.36
C THR A 114 -4.87 17.55 5.91
N GLY A 115 -5.92 17.79 5.11
CA GLY A 115 -6.97 18.76 5.38
C GLY A 115 -6.63 20.18 4.90
N ALA A 116 -5.40 20.48 4.49
CA ALA A 116 -4.99 21.85 4.12
C ALA A 116 -5.72 22.36 2.85
N LEU A 117 -6.10 21.42 1.98
CA LEU A 117 -6.80 21.65 0.71
C LEU A 117 -8.26 21.17 0.74
N ALA A 118 -8.77 20.69 1.88
CA ALA A 118 -10.14 20.21 2.06
C ALA A 118 -11.15 21.38 2.21
N THR A 119 -11.13 22.29 1.25
CA THR A 119 -12.15 23.34 1.13
C THR A 119 -13.52 22.71 0.89
N ARG A 120 -14.59 23.44 1.22
CA ARG A 120 -15.97 22.96 0.99
C ARG A 120 -16.19 22.53 -0.46
N GLU A 121 -15.67 23.28 -1.43
CA GLU A 121 -15.74 22.94 -2.86
C GLU A 121 -15.06 21.60 -3.16
N ASN A 122 -13.84 21.38 -2.66
CA ASN A 122 -13.12 20.13 -2.90
C ASN A 122 -13.80 18.94 -2.21
N LEU A 123 -14.36 19.14 -1.02
CA LEU A 123 -15.15 18.13 -0.32
C LEU A 123 -16.41 17.77 -1.11
N GLU A 124 -17.14 18.76 -1.63
CA GLU A 124 -18.33 18.52 -2.46
C GLU A 124 -18.01 17.74 -3.75
N LYS A 125 -16.86 18.03 -4.37
CA LYS A 125 -16.36 17.27 -5.53
C LYS A 125 -16.09 15.80 -5.17
N LEU A 126 -15.44 15.53 -4.03
CA LEU A 126 -15.17 14.17 -3.56
C LEU A 126 -16.45 13.42 -3.22
N TYR A 127 -17.39 14.08 -2.54
CA TYR A 127 -18.66 13.47 -2.15
C TYR A 127 -19.47 13.09 -3.39
N SER A 128 -19.57 14.02 -4.34
CA SER A 128 -20.25 13.81 -5.63
C SER A 128 -19.55 12.78 -6.52
N ALA A 129 -18.27 12.47 -6.26
CA ALA A 129 -17.55 11.41 -6.95
C ALA A 129 -17.89 10.02 -6.39
N GLY A 130 -18.51 9.95 -5.20
CA GLY A 130 -18.81 8.72 -4.49
C GLY A 130 -17.78 8.34 -3.41
N LEU A 131 -17.04 9.29 -2.83
CA LEU A 131 -16.17 8.98 -1.70
C LEU A 131 -16.98 8.51 -0.48
N ASP A 132 -16.64 7.37 0.10
CA ASP A 132 -17.37 6.79 1.24
C ASP A 132 -16.76 7.14 2.61
N GLU A 133 -15.44 7.35 2.67
CA GLU A 133 -14.71 7.55 3.92
C GLU A 133 -13.56 8.56 3.71
N ILE A 134 -13.37 9.52 4.62
CA ILE A 134 -12.28 10.50 4.58
C ILE A 134 -11.48 10.48 5.88
N ARG A 135 -10.15 10.40 5.75
CA ARG A 135 -9.19 10.30 6.85
C ARG A 135 -8.30 11.53 6.88
N PHE A 136 -8.34 12.24 8.00
CA PHE A 136 -7.57 13.46 8.18
C PHE A 136 -6.27 13.23 8.97
N HIS A 137 -5.17 13.73 8.42
CA HIS A 137 -3.85 13.76 9.05
C HIS A 137 -3.29 15.20 9.09
N PRO A 138 -3.78 16.05 10.01
CA PRO A 138 -3.33 17.43 10.12
C PRO A 138 -1.90 17.54 10.68
N ASP A 139 -1.32 18.74 10.63
CA ASP A 139 0.03 19.06 11.07
C ASP A 139 0.17 19.18 12.60
N LEU A 140 -0.26 18.14 13.31
CA LEU A 140 -0.31 18.08 14.77
C LEU A 140 1.06 18.23 15.43
N PHE A 141 2.08 17.62 14.84
CA PHE A 141 3.38 17.43 15.47
C PHE A 141 4.38 18.57 15.19
N ASN A 142 3.98 19.59 14.44
CA ASN A 142 4.77 20.78 14.22
C ASN A 142 4.32 21.89 15.18
N PRO A 143 5.13 22.28 16.18
CA PRO A 143 4.74 23.30 17.14
C PRO A 143 4.55 24.68 16.49
N ASN A 144 5.16 24.91 15.31
CA ASN A 144 5.08 26.16 14.56
C ASN A 144 4.22 26.02 13.29
N SER A 145 3.27 25.09 13.28
CA SER A 145 2.43 24.88 12.12
C SER A 145 1.66 26.14 11.77
N ARG A 146 1.79 26.58 10.51
CA ARG A 146 0.98 27.67 9.93
C ARG A 146 -0.29 27.14 9.26
N LEU A 147 -0.42 25.83 9.12
CA LEU A 147 -1.52 25.18 8.40
C LEU A 147 -2.56 24.59 9.36
N LEU A 148 -2.16 24.18 10.57
CA LEU A 148 -3.02 23.44 11.50
C LEU A 148 -4.38 24.11 11.73
N GLN A 149 -4.44 25.42 11.96
CA GLN A 149 -5.73 26.10 12.14
C GLN A 149 -6.65 25.95 10.92
N LYS A 150 -6.11 26.18 9.72
CA LYS A 150 -6.85 26.04 8.46
C LYS A 150 -7.28 24.59 8.23
N GLU A 151 -6.41 23.63 8.52
CA GLU A 151 -6.73 22.19 8.43
C GLU A 151 -7.91 21.84 9.33
N LEU A 152 -7.91 22.30 10.59
CA LEU A 152 -9.00 22.06 11.54
C LEU A 152 -10.31 22.74 11.12
N GLU A 153 -10.24 23.93 10.52
CA GLU A 153 -11.41 24.60 9.94
C GLU A 153 -11.97 23.80 8.76
N ASN A 154 -11.11 23.28 7.90
CA ASN A 154 -11.50 22.45 6.77
C ASN A 154 -12.10 21.10 7.21
N ILE A 155 -11.52 20.45 8.23
CA ILE A 155 -12.03 19.19 8.79
C ILE A 155 -13.48 19.36 9.25
N LYS A 156 -13.84 20.51 9.83
CA LYS A 156 -15.23 20.78 10.24
C LYS A 156 -16.21 20.71 9.08
N ASN A 157 -15.82 21.18 7.89
CA ASN A 157 -16.68 21.16 6.71
C ASN A 157 -16.97 19.74 6.22
N ALA A 158 -16.14 18.76 6.56
CA ALA A 158 -16.34 17.38 6.13
C ALA A 158 -17.56 16.72 6.81
N PHE A 159 -18.00 17.23 7.95
CA PHE A 159 -19.16 16.69 8.67
C PHE A 159 -20.51 17.09 8.06
N ASP A 160 -20.52 17.94 7.02
CA ASP A 160 -21.74 18.34 6.30
C ASP A 160 -22.19 17.31 5.25
N PHE A 161 -21.45 16.22 5.08
CA PHE A 161 -21.65 15.21 4.05
C PHE A 161 -21.89 13.83 4.68
N ASP A 162 -22.72 13.00 4.03
CA ASP A 162 -23.07 11.65 4.49
C ASP A 162 -22.03 10.60 4.08
N TRP A 163 -20.82 10.73 4.66
CA TRP A 163 -19.71 9.79 4.54
C TRP A 163 -19.11 9.52 5.93
N ASP A 164 -18.13 8.64 6.00
CA ASP A 164 -17.44 8.34 7.24
C ASP A 164 -16.24 9.27 7.43
N VAL A 165 -16.27 10.12 8.46
CA VAL A 165 -15.15 10.98 8.83
C VAL A 165 -14.32 10.32 9.93
N GLY A 166 -13.00 10.25 9.75
CA GLY A 166 -12.06 9.78 10.75
C GLY A 166 -10.72 10.51 10.73
N GLY A 167 -9.90 10.26 11.74
CA GLY A 167 -8.51 10.69 11.79
C GLY A 167 -7.55 9.55 11.48
N GLU A 168 -6.38 9.88 10.98
CA GLU A 168 -5.26 8.95 10.93
C GLU A 168 -3.94 9.65 11.26
N VAL A 169 -3.22 9.15 12.26
CA VAL A 169 -1.97 9.76 12.73
C VAL A 169 -0.95 8.70 13.15
N PRO A 170 0.36 8.93 12.98
CA PRO A 170 1.39 8.08 13.57
C PRO A 170 1.47 8.26 15.09
N SER A 171 1.76 7.20 15.84
CA SER A 171 2.10 7.25 17.26
C SER A 171 3.54 7.73 17.45
N VAL A 172 3.77 9.03 17.26
CA VAL A 172 5.08 9.66 17.44
C VAL A 172 5.42 9.74 18.93
N PRO A 173 6.49 9.08 19.42
CA PRO A 173 6.87 9.11 20.83
C PRO A 173 6.98 10.54 21.38
N GLY A 174 6.41 10.78 22.56
CA GLY A 174 6.38 12.10 23.20
C GLY A 174 5.28 13.04 22.72
N GLN A 175 4.40 12.62 21.80
CA GLN A 175 3.29 13.43 21.28
C GLN A 175 1.91 13.00 21.79
N GLU A 176 1.85 12.26 22.91
CA GLU A 176 0.63 11.70 23.49
C GLU A 176 -0.51 12.73 23.62
N GLU A 177 -0.24 13.85 24.29
CA GLU A 177 -1.24 14.89 24.55
C GLU A 177 -1.79 15.53 23.27
N ARG A 178 -0.98 15.61 22.20
CA ARG A 178 -1.44 16.13 20.91
C ARG A 178 -2.38 15.17 20.21
N ILE A 179 -2.12 13.87 20.32
CA ILE A 179 -2.96 12.82 19.75
C ILE A 179 -4.29 12.77 20.51
N LYS A 180 -4.25 12.82 21.85
CA LYS A 180 -5.46 12.89 22.69
C LYS A 180 -6.32 14.11 22.37
N TRP A 181 -5.71 15.29 22.30
CA TRP A 181 -6.40 16.52 21.90
C TRP A 181 -7.08 16.40 20.53
N PHE A 182 -6.40 15.76 19.56
CA PHE A 182 -6.99 15.55 18.24
C PHE A 182 -8.15 14.54 18.27
N ALA A 183 -8.05 13.49 19.10
CA ALA A 183 -9.12 12.54 19.33
C ALA A 183 -10.36 13.25 19.92
N GLU A 184 -10.20 14.07 20.96
CA GLU A 184 -11.30 14.87 21.53
C GLU A 184 -11.91 15.82 20.50
N PHE A 185 -11.07 16.45 19.68
CA PHE A 185 -11.54 17.31 18.59
C PHE A 185 -12.42 16.57 17.58
N LEU A 186 -12.03 15.34 17.19
CA LEU A 186 -12.80 14.48 16.29
C LEU A 186 -14.09 13.97 16.94
N ASP A 187 -14.00 13.50 18.18
CA ASP A 187 -15.13 12.95 18.95
C ASP A 187 -16.23 13.99 19.16
N ALA A 188 -15.86 15.21 19.53
CA ALA A 188 -16.79 16.33 19.72
C ALA A 188 -17.56 16.73 18.44
N ARG A 189 -17.20 16.19 17.28
CA ARG A 189 -17.83 16.45 15.98
C ARG A 189 -18.55 15.24 15.41
N GLY A 190 -18.51 14.10 16.11
CA GLY A 190 -19.14 12.87 15.66
C GLY A 190 -18.33 12.12 14.60
N ALA A 191 -17.00 12.23 14.60
CA ALA A 191 -16.17 11.34 13.80
C ALA A 191 -16.37 9.89 14.25
N LYS A 192 -16.15 8.93 13.35
CA LYS A 192 -16.39 7.51 13.65
C LYS A 192 -15.16 6.82 14.23
N PHE A 193 -13.96 7.27 13.88
CA PHE A 193 -12.73 6.60 14.29
C PHE A 193 -11.49 7.50 14.28
N LEU A 194 -10.45 7.04 15.00
CA LEU A 194 -9.08 7.51 14.90
C LEU A 194 -8.13 6.32 14.73
N ASN A 195 -7.53 6.22 13.54
CA ASN A 195 -6.50 5.24 13.26
C ASN A 195 -5.14 5.75 13.74
N ILE A 196 -4.42 4.89 14.44
CA ILE A 196 -3.06 5.13 14.90
C ILE A 196 -2.14 4.19 14.12
N ASN A 197 -1.12 4.74 13.49
CA ASN A 197 -0.08 3.94 12.84
C ASN A 197 1.15 3.86 13.74
N GLU A 198 1.68 2.66 13.95
CA GLU A 198 3.04 2.53 14.45
C GLU A 198 3.98 3.31 13.52
N LEU A 199 4.80 4.17 14.12
CA LEU A 199 5.70 5.04 13.40
C LEU A 199 6.83 4.21 12.82
N GLU A 200 6.91 4.24 11.49
CA GLU A 200 7.93 3.56 10.72
C GLU A 200 8.96 4.55 10.18
N PHE A 201 10.17 4.06 9.95
CA PHE A 201 11.21 4.78 9.22
C PHE A 201 11.45 4.14 7.84
N SER A 202 11.87 4.98 6.91
CA SER A 202 12.44 4.63 5.62
C SER A 202 13.73 5.42 5.43
N GLU A 203 14.47 5.12 4.37
CA GLU A 203 15.69 5.86 4.02
C GLU A 203 15.46 7.39 3.96
N THR A 204 14.24 7.82 3.62
CA THR A 204 13.92 9.24 3.42
C THR A 204 13.63 10.03 4.68
N ASN A 205 13.25 9.37 5.78
CA ASN A 205 12.84 10.04 7.01
C ASN A 205 13.72 9.71 8.22
N LEU A 206 14.58 8.69 8.12
CA LEU A 206 15.38 8.19 9.24
C LEU A 206 16.24 9.29 9.87
N ASP A 207 16.99 10.05 9.09
CA ASP A 207 17.85 11.13 9.60
C ASP A 207 17.05 12.20 10.36
N ALA A 208 15.87 12.54 9.87
CA ALA A 208 14.99 13.53 10.49
C ALA A 208 14.39 13.02 11.81
N LEU A 209 14.12 11.70 11.91
CA LEU A 209 13.66 11.03 13.12
C LEU A 209 14.78 10.94 14.17
N LEU A 210 15.97 10.50 13.78
CA LEU A 210 17.14 10.39 14.66
C LEU A 210 17.58 11.74 15.21
N SER A 211 17.59 12.79 14.37
CA SER A 211 17.92 14.17 14.79
C SER A 211 16.94 14.74 15.82
N ARG A 212 15.76 14.11 16.00
CA ARG A 212 14.76 14.45 17.01
C ARG A 212 14.83 13.57 18.26
N GLY A 213 15.86 12.73 18.38
CA GLY A 213 16.08 11.86 19.53
C GLY A 213 15.22 10.58 19.53
N LEU A 214 14.53 10.28 18.43
CA LEU A 214 13.85 9.00 18.25
C LEU A 214 14.87 7.91 17.92
N ARG A 215 14.54 6.65 18.21
CA ARG A 215 15.42 5.49 18.02
C ARG A 215 14.68 4.38 17.29
N THR A 216 15.37 3.62 16.45
CA THR A 216 14.82 2.42 15.82
C THR A 216 14.71 1.30 16.84
N VAL A 217 13.78 0.36 16.63
CA VAL A 217 13.64 -0.84 17.48
C VAL A 217 14.84 -1.77 17.30
N SER A 218 15.21 -2.04 16.05
CA SER A 218 16.37 -2.83 15.65
C SER A 218 16.72 -2.53 14.19
N ASN A 219 17.77 -3.17 13.66
CA ASN A 219 18.07 -3.12 12.21
C ASN A 219 17.16 -4.02 11.37
N GLU A 220 16.36 -4.88 12.01
CA GLU A 220 15.48 -5.87 11.36
C GLU A 220 14.01 -5.40 11.33
N SER A 221 13.71 -4.25 11.94
CA SER A 221 12.37 -3.68 12.00
C SER A 221 12.40 -2.27 11.45
N SER A 222 11.40 -1.92 10.64
CA SER A 222 11.14 -0.54 10.19
C SER A 222 10.53 0.34 11.29
N ALA A 223 10.30 -0.16 12.52
CA ALA A 223 9.57 0.57 13.55
C ALA A 223 10.46 1.46 14.44
N ILE A 224 9.87 2.53 14.98
CA ILE A 224 10.47 3.43 15.98
C ILE A 224 10.13 2.95 17.40
N ALA A 225 11.15 2.85 18.24
CA ALA A 225 11.03 2.45 19.64
C ALA A 225 10.13 3.40 20.44
N GLY A 226 9.22 2.84 21.25
CA GLY A 226 8.24 3.61 22.01
C GLY A 226 6.96 3.93 21.24
N SER A 227 6.92 3.67 19.93
CA SER A 227 5.76 4.01 19.10
C SER A 227 4.58 3.06 19.32
N LEU A 228 4.84 1.75 19.42
CA LEU A 228 3.83 0.75 19.73
C LEU A 228 3.21 1.00 21.11
N GLU A 229 4.05 1.24 22.12
CA GLU A 229 3.63 1.50 23.49
C GLU A 229 2.77 2.75 23.59
N LEU A 230 3.15 3.83 22.89
CA LEU A 230 2.32 5.03 22.81
C LEU A 230 0.99 4.74 22.12
N GLY A 231 1.00 4.01 21.01
CA GLY A 231 -0.23 3.63 20.31
C GLY A 231 -1.20 2.88 21.23
N LEU A 232 -0.71 1.90 21.99
CA LEU A 232 -1.51 1.14 22.96
C LEU A 232 -2.10 2.05 24.04
N LYS A 233 -1.31 2.97 24.59
CA LYS A 233 -1.79 3.96 25.58
C LYS A 233 -2.90 4.85 25.02
N ILE A 234 -2.78 5.29 23.76
CA ILE A 234 -3.81 6.10 23.11
C ILE A 234 -5.11 5.30 22.94
N LEU A 235 -5.02 4.02 22.55
CA LEU A 235 -6.19 3.15 22.41
C LEU A 235 -6.90 2.93 23.75
N GLU A 236 -6.14 2.64 24.82
CA GLU A 236 -6.67 2.44 26.17
C GLU A 236 -7.35 3.72 26.69
N TRP A 237 -6.67 4.86 26.60
CA TRP A 237 -7.24 6.14 27.00
C TRP A 237 -8.48 6.49 26.15
N GLY A 238 -8.42 6.27 24.83
CA GLY A 238 -9.49 6.62 23.90
C GLY A 238 -10.78 5.84 24.14
N GLU A 239 -10.66 4.56 24.50
CA GLU A 239 -11.79 3.69 24.86
C GLU A 239 -12.54 4.19 26.10
N GLU A 240 -11.83 4.81 27.05
CA GLU A 240 -12.42 5.32 28.29
C GLU A 240 -12.94 6.77 28.17
N ASN A 241 -12.37 7.57 27.25
CA ASN A 241 -12.57 9.02 27.24
C ASN A 241 -13.31 9.55 26.00
N THR A 242 -13.54 8.72 24.98
CA THR A 242 -14.19 9.15 23.74
C THR A 242 -15.19 8.10 23.24
N SER A 243 -16.05 8.47 22.30
CA SER A 243 -16.95 7.55 21.60
C SER A 243 -16.35 6.98 20.29
N LEU A 244 -15.12 7.36 19.96
CA LEU A 244 -14.43 6.94 18.74
C LEU A 244 -14.08 5.46 18.77
N ASN A 245 -14.06 4.85 17.58
CA ASN A 245 -13.37 3.59 17.38
C ASN A 245 -11.88 3.84 17.11
N TYR A 246 -11.01 2.93 17.54
CA TYR A 246 -9.58 3.04 17.36
C TYR A 246 -9.01 1.78 16.72
N HIS A 247 -8.07 1.98 15.80
CA HIS A 247 -7.25 0.91 15.23
C HIS A 247 -5.78 1.29 15.29
N LEU A 248 -4.96 0.48 15.97
CA LEU A 248 -3.51 0.59 15.94
C LEU A 248 -2.93 -0.35 14.89
N CYS A 249 -2.61 0.19 13.73
CA CYS A 249 -1.97 -0.52 12.63
C CYS A 249 -0.46 -0.61 12.89
N THR A 250 0.05 -1.82 13.08
CA THR A 250 1.48 -2.07 13.33
C THR A 250 2.26 -2.23 12.03
N ALA A 251 3.57 -2.00 12.06
CA ALA A 251 4.45 -2.27 10.92
C ALA A 251 4.34 -3.75 10.50
N LYS A 252 4.32 -4.65 11.50
CA LYS A 252 4.15 -6.09 11.29
C LYS A 252 2.82 -6.46 10.61
N LEU A 253 1.72 -5.76 10.90
CA LEU A 253 0.45 -5.99 10.19
C LEU A 253 0.60 -5.68 8.69
N LYS A 254 1.25 -4.56 8.34
CA LYS A 254 1.40 -4.13 6.95
C LYS A 254 2.20 -5.15 6.14
N ASP A 255 3.36 -5.54 6.64
CA ASP A 255 4.27 -6.42 5.93
C ASP A 255 3.79 -7.87 5.92
N ALA A 256 3.46 -8.42 7.10
CA ALA A 256 3.20 -9.85 7.24
C ALA A 256 1.76 -10.25 6.89
N VAL A 257 0.83 -9.30 6.74
CA VAL A 257 -0.59 -9.61 6.50
C VAL A 257 -1.14 -8.86 5.30
N GLN A 258 -1.11 -7.52 5.31
CA GLN A 258 -1.78 -6.74 4.25
C GLN A 258 -1.12 -6.98 2.89
N LEU A 259 0.22 -6.88 2.84
CA LEU A 259 0.98 -7.14 1.62
C LEU A 259 0.79 -8.59 1.18
N ARG A 260 1.06 -9.57 2.06
CA ARG A 260 0.90 -10.99 1.74
C ARG A 260 -0.49 -11.34 1.22
N ASN A 261 -1.55 -10.86 1.86
CA ASN A 261 -2.92 -11.13 1.42
C ASN A 261 -3.20 -10.51 0.05
N ARG A 262 -2.66 -9.31 -0.23
CA ARG A 262 -2.76 -8.70 -1.55
C ARG A 262 -2.04 -9.54 -2.60
N LEU A 263 -0.79 -9.95 -2.34
CA LEU A 263 -0.01 -10.79 -3.26
C LEU A 263 -0.74 -12.10 -3.55
N LYS A 264 -1.29 -12.77 -2.53
CA LYS A 264 -2.09 -14.00 -2.71
C LYS A 264 -3.30 -13.83 -3.62
N ARG A 265 -3.97 -12.67 -3.59
CA ARG A 265 -5.10 -12.40 -4.50
C ARG A 265 -4.60 -12.18 -5.91
N MET A 266 -3.57 -11.36 -6.07
CA MET A 266 -2.97 -11.05 -7.38
C MET A 266 -2.41 -12.29 -8.06
N ALA A 267 -1.63 -13.11 -7.33
CA ALA A 267 -0.96 -14.30 -7.86
C ALA A 267 -1.92 -15.23 -8.61
N LYS A 268 -3.13 -15.44 -8.09
CA LYS A 268 -4.15 -16.29 -8.72
C LYS A 268 -4.61 -15.79 -10.10
N ASN A 269 -4.52 -14.49 -10.34
CA ASN A 269 -4.96 -13.86 -11.58
C ASN A 269 -3.82 -13.62 -12.57
N VAL A 270 -2.58 -13.54 -12.09
CA VAL A 270 -1.41 -13.28 -12.96
C VAL A 270 -0.57 -14.51 -13.26
N ALA A 271 -0.65 -15.56 -12.43
CA ALA A 271 0.13 -16.78 -12.60
C ALA A 271 -0.08 -17.38 -13.99
N LYS A 272 1.04 -17.70 -14.64
CA LYS A 272 1.06 -18.44 -15.91
C LYS A 272 1.06 -19.94 -15.62
N PRO A 273 0.71 -20.80 -16.59
CA PRO A 273 0.67 -22.25 -16.39
C PRO A 273 1.98 -22.85 -15.85
N TYR A 274 3.13 -22.24 -16.16
CA TYR A 274 4.46 -22.66 -15.69
C TYR A 274 4.85 -22.11 -14.31
N MET A 275 4.02 -21.27 -13.69
CA MET A 275 4.33 -20.63 -12.41
C MET A 275 3.64 -21.33 -11.25
N GLU A 276 4.42 -21.66 -10.22
CA GLU A 276 3.92 -22.12 -8.93
C GLU A 276 3.59 -20.91 -8.05
N ILE A 277 2.39 -20.89 -7.45
CA ILE A 277 2.02 -19.88 -6.44
C ILE A 277 2.45 -20.37 -5.07
N THR A 278 3.33 -19.64 -4.39
CA THR A 278 3.84 -20.02 -3.07
C THR A 278 2.84 -19.73 -1.95
N GLU A 279 3.11 -20.23 -0.75
CA GLU A 279 2.35 -19.91 0.46
C GLU A 279 2.41 -18.43 0.85
N GLU A 280 3.39 -17.66 0.38
CA GLU A 280 3.49 -16.22 0.62
C GLU A 280 2.80 -15.40 -0.48
N GLY A 281 2.26 -16.06 -1.50
CA GLY A 281 1.58 -15.41 -2.63
C GLY A 281 2.53 -14.85 -3.68
N THR A 282 3.77 -15.32 -3.70
CA THR A 282 4.76 -15.06 -4.77
C THR A 282 4.66 -16.12 -5.87
N LEU A 283 5.40 -15.92 -6.96
CA LEU A 283 5.41 -16.79 -8.14
C LEU A 283 6.80 -17.40 -8.31
N ARG A 284 6.89 -18.72 -8.28
CA ARG A 284 8.15 -19.46 -8.41
C ARG A 284 8.15 -20.26 -9.72
N PHE A 285 9.24 -20.16 -10.50
CA PHE A 285 9.37 -20.82 -11.81
C PHE A 285 10.84 -20.87 -12.25
N GLY A 286 11.13 -21.69 -13.27
CA GLY A 286 12.44 -21.81 -13.88
C GLY A 286 12.69 -20.74 -14.94
N ILE A 287 13.93 -20.30 -15.09
CA ILE A 287 14.36 -19.44 -16.19
C ILE A 287 15.65 -19.94 -16.83
N ALA A 288 15.81 -19.62 -18.11
CA ALA A 288 17.05 -19.78 -18.85
C ALA A 288 17.48 -18.45 -19.48
N GLU A 289 18.74 -18.09 -19.33
CA GLU A 289 19.36 -16.90 -19.90
C GLU A 289 20.47 -17.28 -20.89
N TYR A 290 20.43 -16.66 -22.07
CA TYR A 290 21.42 -16.80 -23.12
C TYR A 290 21.42 -15.55 -24.00
N ASP A 291 22.54 -15.25 -24.67
CA ASP A 291 22.71 -14.03 -25.47
C ASP A 291 21.70 -13.96 -26.64
N ASP A 292 21.45 -15.09 -27.32
CA ASP A 292 20.42 -15.20 -28.36
C ASP A 292 19.24 -16.06 -27.89
N LEU A 293 18.20 -15.40 -27.37
CA LEU A 293 17.00 -16.09 -26.87
C LEU A 293 16.25 -16.88 -27.95
N ILE A 294 16.35 -16.49 -29.23
CA ILE A 294 15.67 -17.20 -30.31
C ILE A 294 16.42 -18.48 -30.65
N GLU A 295 17.75 -18.41 -30.69
CA GLU A 295 18.60 -19.60 -30.79
C GLU A 295 18.33 -20.57 -29.65
N LEU A 296 18.36 -20.08 -28.40
CA LEU A 296 18.06 -20.90 -27.23
C LEU A 296 16.65 -21.50 -27.33
N TYR A 297 15.62 -20.72 -27.66
CA TYR A 297 14.27 -21.24 -27.78
C TYR A 297 14.16 -22.36 -28.82
N ASN A 298 14.80 -22.19 -29.98
CA ASN A 298 14.82 -23.21 -31.02
C ASN A 298 15.57 -24.47 -30.57
N LEU A 299 16.67 -24.33 -29.82
CA LEU A 299 17.38 -25.45 -29.21
C LEU A 299 16.47 -26.22 -28.25
N LEU A 300 15.79 -25.51 -27.34
CA LEU A 300 14.91 -26.12 -26.34
C LEU A 300 13.74 -26.88 -26.98
N VAL A 301 13.13 -26.32 -28.02
CA VAL A 301 11.97 -26.93 -28.69
C VAL A 301 12.38 -28.08 -29.62
N ASN A 302 13.41 -27.88 -30.45
CA ASN A 302 13.71 -28.83 -31.53
C ASN A 302 14.71 -29.92 -31.12
N GLU A 303 15.64 -29.62 -30.21
CA GLU A 303 16.69 -30.56 -29.80
C GLU A 303 16.39 -31.17 -28.43
N ALA A 304 15.99 -30.36 -27.46
CA ALA A 304 15.59 -30.85 -26.13
C ALA A 304 14.11 -31.30 -26.07
N GLU A 305 13.37 -31.18 -27.18
CA GLU A 305 11.98 -31.62 -27.33
C GLU A 305 11.02 -31.06 -26.24
N VAL A 306 11.31 -29.88 -25.71
CA VAL A 306 10.45 -29.23 -24.71
C VAL A 306 9.19 -28.69 -25.40
N PRO A 307 7.98 -29.01 -24.90
CA PRO A 307 6.74 -28.48 -25.47
C PRO A 307 6.71 -26.95 -25.48
N GLU A 308 6.34 -26.36 -26.62
CA GLU A 308 6.29 -24.90 -26.80
C GLU A 308 5.40 -24.22 -25.75
N GLU A 309 4.31 -24.88 -25.32
CA GLU A 309 3.38 -24.37 -24.32
C GLU A 309 4.00 -24.20 -22.92
N TRP A 310 5.15 -24.83 -22.66
CA TRP A 310 5.88 -24.71 -21.39
C TRP A 310 6.90 -23.59 -21.41
N LEU A 311 7.22 -23.03 -22.58
CA LEU A 311 8.26 -22.02 -22.75
C LEU A 311 7.64 -20.65 -23.05
N TYR A 312 8.09 -19.65 -22.30
CA TYR A 312 7.68 -18.27 -22.51
C TYR A 312 8.89 -17.36 -22.71
N ILE A 313 9.04 -16.81 -23.92
CA ILE A 313 10.11 -15.84 -24.20
C ILE A 313 9.75 -14.49 -23.59
N ASN A 314 10.45 -14.11 -22.52
CA ASN A 314 10.33 -12.81 -21.89
C ASN A 314 11.42 -11.87 -22.42
N THR A 315 11.14 -11.21 -23.56
CA THR A 315 12.06 -10.27 -24.20
C THR A 315 12.39 -9.04 -23.35
N LYS A 316 11.50 -8.65 -22.43
CA LYS A 316 11.72 -7.50 -21.54
C LYS A 316 12.78 -7.80 -20.49
N LYS A 317 12.83 -9.04 -19.98
CA LYS A 317 13.80 -9.49 -18.97
C LYS A 317 14.98 -10.26 -19.58
N GLY A 318 14.99 -10.51 -20.88
CA GLY A 318 16.11 -11.16 -21.55
C GLY A 318 16.26 -12.64 -21.20
N ARG A 319 15.14 -13.37 -21.04
CA ARG A 319 15.15 -14.77 -20.57
C ARG A 319 13.96 -15.58 -21.11
N ILE A 320 14.08 -16.91 -21.07
CA ILE A 320 12.97 -17.85 -21.29
C ILE A 320 12.46 -18.31 -19.92
N GLU A 321 11.15 -18.28 -19.70
CA GLU A 321 10.49 -18.72 -18.46
C GLU A 321 9.81 -20.08 -18.70
N MET A 322 9.89 -20.98 -17.72
CA MET A 322 9.46 -22.39 -17.84
C MET A 322 9.11 -23.02 -16.47
N PRO A 323 8.50 -24.22 -16.43
CA PRO A 323 8.32 -24.96 -15.18
C PRO A 323 9.67 -25.25 -14.51
N ILE A 324 9.66 -25.38 -13.18
CA ILE A 324 10.89 -25.60 -12.39
C ILE A 324 11.56 -26.91 -12.82
N GLU A 325 10.77 -27.96 -12.95
CA GLU A 325 11.22 -29.30 -13.30
C GLU A 325 11.91 -29.31 -14.67
N VAL A 326 11.39 -28.52 -15.62
CA VAL A 326 12.00 -28.38 -16.96
C VAL A 326 13.35 -27.68 -16.86
N ALA A 327 13.46 -26.61 -16.06
CA ALA A 327 14.73 -25.92 -15.87
C ALA A 327 15.78 -26.81 -15.20
N GLU A 328 15.39 -27.63 -14.22
CA GLU A 328 16.27 -28.59 -13.54
C GLU A 328 16.77 -29.67 -14.52
N GLU A 329 15.88 -30.27 -15.31
CA GLU A 329 16.25 -31.28 -16.32
C GLU A 329 17.17 -30.71 -17.41
N LEU A 330 16.90 -29.48 -17.88
CA LEU A 330 17.71 -28.83 -18.92
C LEU A 330 19.08 -28.41 -18.41
N ALA A 331 19.19 -27.97 -17.15
CA ALA A 331 20.47 -27.62 -16.55
C ALA A 331 21.44 -28.82 -16.53
N ASP A 332 20.92 -30.02 -16.26
CA ASP A 332 21.73 -31.25 -16.27
C ASP A 332 22.08 -31.72 -17.70
N ALA A 333 21.26 -31.39 -18.70
CA ALA A 333 21.36 -31.93 -20.06
C ALA A 333 22.09 -31.02 -21.05
N ILE A 334 22.01 -29.70 -20.88
CA ILE A 334 22.58 -28.72 -21.82
C ILE A 334 23.96 -28.30 -21.36
N GLU A 335 24.98 -28.72 -22.09
CA GLU A 335 26.34 -28.20 -21.93
C GLU A 335 26.50 -26.87 -22.69
N GLY A 336 27.12 -25.86 -22.07
CA GLY A 336 27.46 -24.60 -22.73
C GLY A 336 27.35 -23.38 -21.82
N ASP A 337 27.16 -22.21 -22.44
CA ASP A 337 27.08 -20.91 -21.75
C ASP A 337 25.64 -20.53 -21.31
N VAL A 338 24.67 -21.45 -21.47
CA VAL A 338 23.28 -21.23 -21.04
C VAL A 338 23.21 -21.29 -19.52
N LYS A 339 22.56 -20.30 -18.89
CA LYS A 339 22.45 -20.24 -17.44
C LYS A 339 21.02 -20.48 -17.00
N PHE A 340 20.83 -21.48 -16.16
CA PHE A 340 19.54 -21.83 -15.59
C PHE A 340 19.41 -21.35 -14.15
N TYR A 341 18.21 -20.91 -13.79
CA TYR A 341 17.90 -20.48 -12.43
C TYR A 341 16.47 -20.87 -12.06
N ILE A 342 16.25 -21.05 -10.76
CA ILE A 342 14.92 -20.95 -10.17
C ILE A 342 14.78 -19.53 -9.63
N VAL A 343 13.71 -18.84 -10.01
CA VAL A 343 13.41 -17.49 -9.52
C VAL A 343 12.08 -17.47 -8.79
N GLU A 344 11.99 -16.57 -7.81
CA GLU A 344 10.76 -16.22 -7.14
C GLU A 344 10.48 -14.73 -7.32
N GLU A 345 9.27 -14.38 -7.74
CA GLU A 345 8.87 -13.00 -8.03
C GLU A 345 7.56 -12.61 -7.36
N TYR A 346 7.41 -11.32 -7.08
CA TYR A 346 6.11 -10.76 -6.73
C TYR A 346 5.14 -10.81 -7.91
N PRO A 347 3.85 -11.12 -7.68
CA PRO A 347 2.79 -11.06 -8.68
C PRO A 347 2.35 -9.64 -9.04
N THR A 348 3.22 -8.65 -8.82
CA THR A 348 2.98 -7.22 -9.06
C THR A 348 3.36 -6.82 -10.49
N TRP A 349 2.93 -5.64 -10.92
CA TRP A 349 3.20 -5.14 -12.27
C TRP A 349 4.69 -5.10 -12.67
N ASP A 350 5.55 -4.80 -11.71
CA ASP A 350 7.00 -4.71 -11.89
C ASP A 350 7.72 -6.06 -11.78
N ARG A 351 7.05 -7.12 -11.31
CA ARG A 351 7.59 -8.47 -11.14
C ARG A 351 8.95 -8.45 -10.42
N ILE A 352 9.01 -7.84 -9.23
CA ILE A 352 10.25 -7.79 -8.43
C ILE A 352 10.69 -9.21 -8.12
N GLU A 353 11.95 -9.52 -8.42
CA GLU A 353 12.60 -10.78 -8.06
C GLU A 353 13.02 -10.72 -6.59
N VAL A 354 12.55 -11.67 -5.78
CA VAL A 354 12.85 -11.76 -4.34
C VAL A 354 13.85 -12.86 -4.03
N GLU A 355 13.93 -13.89 -4.87
CA GLU A 355 14.92 -14.95 -4.76
C GLU A 355 15.38 -15.40 -6.14
N ARG A 356 16.66 -15.78 -6.22
CA ARG A 356 17.28 -16.37 -7.40
C ARG A 356 18.29 -17.43 -6.99
N ILE A 357 18.06 -18.65 -7.44
CA ILE A 357 18.88 -19.81 -7.12
C ILE A 357 19.49 -20.33 -8.44
N PRO A 358 20.83 -20.32 -8.60
CA PRO A 358 21.46 -20.91 -9.77
C PRO A 358 21.27 -22.43 -9.77
N LEU A 359 21.00 -22.96 -10.95
CA LEU A 359 21.03 -24.39 -11.24
C LEU A 359 22.45 -24.79 -11.73
N PRO A 360 22.84 -26.06 -11.56
CA PRO A 360 24.20 -26.55 -11.85
C PRO A 360 24.65 -26.39 -13.30
#